data_AF-A0A1J4RR60-F1
#
_entry.id   AF-A0A1J4RR60-F1
#
_cell.length_a   1.000
_cell.length_b   1.000
_cell.length_c   1.000
_cell.angle_alpha   90.00
_cell.angle_beta   90.00
_cell.angle_gamma   90.00
#
_symmetry.space_group_name_H-M   'P 1'
#
loop_
_entity.id
_entity.type
_entity.pdbx_description
1 polymer ?
#
loop_
_entity_poly.entity_id
_entity_poly.type
_entity_poly.pdbx_seq_one_letter_code
_entity_poly.pdbx_strand_id
1 'polypeptide(L)'
;MINWSTDEKKFKKNDPKGYRLWRLTQLINCGLDGEKLDKQEVKKAWPKIKDRLDPNTLAYFNYLLWGKRPASTDIKTDFWHLS
;
A
#
# COMPACT_ATOMS: atom_id res chain seq x y z
N MET A 1 -10.19 -0.68 8.30
CA MET A 1 -9.77 0.56 7.61
C MET A 1 -10.93 1.54 7.62
N ILE A 2 -10.79 2.65 8.36
CA ILE A 2 -11.80 3.71 8.42
C ILE A 2 -11.34 4.83 7.48
N ASN A 3 -12.11 5.12 6.44
CA ASN A 3 -11.86 6.26 5.57
C ASN A 3 -12.86 7.38 5.89
N TRP A 4 -12.35 8.56 6.21
CA TRP A 4 -13.16 9.71 6.60
C TRP A 4 -13.56 10.64 5.44
N SER A 5 -12.99 10.45 4.23
CA SER A 5 -13.12 11.44 3.15
C SER A 5 -13.60 10.91 1.80
N THR A 6 -13.64 9.58 1.58
CA THR A 6 -14.07 9.01 0.29
C THR A 6 -15.36 8.22 0.41
N ASP A 7 -16.33 8.55 -0.45
CA ASP A 7 -17.49 7.71 -0.70
C ASP A 7 -17.08 6.48 -1.54
N GLU A 8 -16.75 5.39 -0.86
CA GLU A 8 -16.31 4.15 -1.49
C GLU A 8 -17.34 3.55 -2.44
N LYS A 9 -18.64 3.66 -2.11
CA LYS A 9 -19.71 3.07 -2.94
C LYS A 9 -19.79 3.77 -4.27
N LYS A 10 -19.75 5.11 -4.26
CA LYS A 10 -19.74 5.93 -5.47
C LYS A 10 -18.46 5.73 -6.27
N PHE A 11 -17.29 5.69 -5.61
CA PHE A 11 -16.02 5.50 -6.29
C PHE A 11 -15.94 4.14 -6.98
N LYS A 12 -16.29 3.06 -6.27
CA LYS A 12 -16.32 1.70 -6.82
C LYS A 12 -17.26 1.57 -8.03
N LYS A 13 -18.40 2.27 -8.01
CA LYS A 13 -19.36 2.28 -9.13
C LYS A 13 -18.82 3.02 -10.34
N ASN A 14 -18.19 4.17 -10.14
CA ASN A 14 -17.77 5.06 -11.22
C ASN A 14 -16.43 4.64 -11.85
N ASP A 15 -15.48 4.19 -11.04
CA ASP A 15 -14.19 3.66 -11.50
C ASP A 15 -13.76 2.44 -10.67
N PRO A 16 -14.22 1.25 -11.05
CA PRO A 16 -13.88 0.01 -10.35
C PRO A 16 -12.37 -0.28 -10.34
N LYS A 17 -11.65 0.10 -11.41
CA LYS A 17 -10.21 -0.19 -11.55
C LYS A 17 -9.40 0.74 -10.65
N GLY A 18 -9.68 2.04 -10.67
CA GLY A 18 -9.06 3.00 -9.77
C GLY A 18 -9.39 2.73 -8.32
N TYR A 19 -10.65 2.36 -8.01
CA TYR A 19 -11.04 1.95 -6.66
C TYR A 19 -10.21 0.76 -6.17
N ARG A 20 -9.97 -0.26 -7.00
CA ARG A 20 -9.18 -1.43 -6.57
C ARG A 20 -7.72 -1.06 -6.26
N LEU A 21 -7.08 -0.24 -7.10
CA LEU A 21 -5.72 0.24 -6.85
C LEU A 21 -5.64 1.10 -5.61
N TRP A 22 -6.61 2.01 -5.43
CA TRP A 22 -6.72 2.83 -4.24
C TRP A 22 -6.91 1.98 -2.99
N ARG A 23 -7.84 1.03 -2.98
CA ARG A 23 -8.11 0.14 -1.84
C ARG A 23 -6.87 -0.68 -1.47
N LEU A 24 -6.15 -1.22 -2.45
CA LEU A 24 -4.86 -1.91 -2.21
C LEU A 24 -3.85 -0.99 -1.52
N THR A 25 -3.71 0.25 -2.01
CA THR A 25 -2.81 1.25 -1.41
C THR A 25 -3.19 1.52 0.05
N GLN A 26 -4.49 1.68 0.32
CA GLN A 26 -4.97 1.97 1.68
C GLN A 26 -4.81 0.77 2.62
N LEU A 27 -5.11 -0.45 2.18
CA LEU A 27 -4.88 -1.66 2.98
C LEU A 27 -3.40 -1.82 3.35
N ILE A 28 -2.49 -1.47 2.43
CA ILE A 28 -1.05 -1.53 2.67
C ILE A 28 -0.62 -0.46 3.68
N ASN A 29 -1.03 0.80 3.51
CA ASN A 29 -0.56 1.90 4.38
C ASN A 29 -1.27 1.96 5.73
N CYS A 30 -2.56 1.61 5.80
CA CYS A 30 -3.40 1.85 6.97
C CYS A 30 -3.78 0.57 7.71
N GLY A 31 -3.31 -0.58 7.24
CA GLY A 31 -3.56 -1.89 7.85
C GLY A 31 -4.66 -2.68 7.15
N LEU A 32 -4.54 -4.01 7.27
CA LEU A 32 -5.32 -4.97 6.51
C LEU A 32 -6.72 -5.23 7.06
N ASP A 33 -7.02 -4.81 8.28
CA ASP A 33 -8.34 -4.98 8.91
C ASP A 33 -8.86 -6.44 8.92
N GLY A 34 -7.94 -7.40 9.07
CA GLY A 34 -8.23 -8.84 9.03
C GLY A 34 -8.28 -9.44 7.62
N GLU A 35 -8.14 -8.64 6.57
CA GLU A 35 -8.04 -9.11 5.18
C GLU A 35 -6.62 -9.65 4.88
N LYS A 36 -6.49 -10.44 3.81
CA LYS A 36 -5.19 -10.88 3.26
C LYS A 36 -4.99 -10.29 1.87
N LEU A 37 -3.76 -9.88 1.59
CA LEU A 37 -3.38 -9.45 0.25
C LEU A 37 -2.98 -10.64 -0.62
N ASP A 38 -3.47 -10.66 -1.86
CA ASP A 38 -2.96 -11.59 -2.86
C ASP A 38 -1.62 -11.10 -3.43
N LYS A 39 -0.60 -11.95 -3.35
CA LYS A 39 0.76 -11.59 -3.78
C LYS A 39 0.83 -11.25 -5.28
N GLN A 40 0.09 -11.96 -6.12
CA GLN A 40 0.15 -11.75 -7.57
C GLN A 40 -0.57 -10.46 -7.97
N GLU A 41 -1.70 -10.16 -7.33
CA GLU A 41 -2.41 -8.91 -7.50
C GLU A 41 -1.54 -7.73 -7.12
N VAL A 42 -0.89 -7.77 -5.96
CA VAL A 42 0.00 -6.68 -5.52
C VAL A 42 1.16 -6.50 -6.50
N LYS A 43 1.77 -7.58 -7.01
CA LYS A 43 2.82 -7.49 -8.03
C LYS A 43 2.34 -6.84 -9.33
N LYS A 44 1.12 -7.19 -9.79
CA LYS A 44 0.52 -6.60 -10.99
C LYS A 44 0.17 -5.12 -10.79
N ALA A 45 -0.31 -4.76 -9.61
CA ALA A 45 -0.66 -3.38 -9.25
C ALA A 45 0.57 -2.51 -8.94
N TRP A 46 1.70 -3.12 -8.58
CA TRP A 46 2.90 -2.46 -8.09
C TRP A 46 3.35 -1.22 -8.88
N PRO A 47 3.42 -1.26 -10.23
CA PRO A 47 3.85 -0.10 -11.02
C PRO A 47 2.96 1.14 -10.87
N LYS A 48 1.73 0.97 -10.35
CA LYS A 48 0.73 2.04 -10.21
C LYS A 48 0.55 2.54 -8.77
N ILE A 49 0.98 1.76 -7.78
CA ILE A 49 0.70 2.05 -6.36
C ILE A 49 1.95 2.38 -5.54
N LYS A 50 3.14 1.91 -5.95
CA LYS A 50 4.37 2.02 -5.17
C LYS A 50 4.69 3.47 -4.75
N ASP A 51 4.45 4.44 -5.62
CA ASP A 51 4.80 5.85 -5.38
C ASP A 51 3.84 6.54 -4.39
N ARG A 52 2.79 5.84 -3.95
CA ARG A 52 1.80 6.29 -2.95
C ARG A 52 1.92 5.55 -1.62
N LEU A 53 2.87 4.63 -1.51
CA LEU A 53 3.13 3.90 -0.28
C LEU A 53 4.01 4.73 0.64
N ASP A 54 3.84 4.53 1.95
CA ASP A 54 4.80 5.03 2.93
C ASP A 54 6.22 4.49 2.61
N PRO A 55 7.30 5.31 2.74
CA PRO A 55 8.65 4.88 2.38
C PRO A 55 9.14 3.61 3.08
N ASN A 56 8.87 3.45 4.37
CA ASN A 56 9.30 2.28 5.14
C ASN A 56 8.48 1.05 4.73
N THR A 57 7.19 1.25 4.50
CA THR A 57 6.29 0.20 3.97
C THR A 57 6.74 -0.26 2.59
N LEU A 58 7.15 0.66 1.71
CA LEU A 58 7.68 0.35 0.38
C LEU A 58 8.96 -0.49 0.47
N ALA A 59 9.90 -0.13 1.36
CA ALA A 59 11.11 -0.91 1.59
C ALA A 59 10.79 -2.33 2.08
N TYR A 60 9.87 -2.45 3.05
CA TYR A 60 9.44 -3.74 3.59
C TYR A 60 8.75 -4.62 2.55
N PHE A 61 7.83 -4.08 1.74
CA PHE A 61 7.20 -4.84 0.68
C PHE A 61 8.17 -5.23 -0.43
N ASN A 62 9.17 -4.40 -0.74
CA ASN A 62 10.22 -4.77 -1.69
C ASN A 62 10.99 -6.02 -1.22
N TYR A 63 11.24 -6.12 0.09
CA TYR A 63 11.78 -7.31 0.71
C TYR A 63 10.83 -8.51 0.62
N LEU A 64 9.56 -8.36 1.01
CA LEU A 64 8.60 -9.47 0.98
C LEU A 64 8.30 -10.02 -0.42
N LEU A 65 8.22 -9.15 -1.42
CA LEU A 65 7.78 -9.52 -2.76
C LEU A 65 8.93 -10.01 -3.66
N TRP A 66 10.13 -9.47 -3.49
CA TRP A 66 11.30 -9.73 -4.33
C TRP A 66 12.58 -10.11 -3.57
N GLY A 67 12.55 -10.22 -2.24
CA GLY A 67 13.73 -10.59 -1.44
C GLY A 67 14.81 -9.51 -1.36
N LYS A 68 14.48 -8.26 -1.74
CA LYS A 68 15.42 -7.13 -1.69
C LYS A 68 15.62 -6.72 -0.23
N ARG A 69 16.73 -7.14 0.38
CA ARG A 69 17.07 -6.78 1.76
C ARG A 69 17.29 -5.26 1.83
N PRO A 70 16.54 -4.52 2.68
CA PRO A 70 16.75 -3.09 2.83
C PRO A 70 18.08 -2.85 3.56
N ALA A 71 18.84 -1.86 3.09
CA ALA A 71 19.94 -1.30 3.86
C ALA A 71 19.40 -0.36 4.95
N SER A 72 20.24 -0.01 5.92
CA SER A 72 19.87 0.99 6.94
C SER A 72 19.52 2.35 6.32
N THR A 73 20.12 2.69 5.19
CA THR A 73 19.85 3.92 4.42
C THR A 73 18.48 3.94 3.76
N ASP A 74 17.86 2.79 3.54
CA ASP A 74 16.54 2.68 2.90
C ASP A 74 15.39 2.89 3.90
N ILE A 75 15.70 2.89 5.21
CA ILE A 75 14.73 3.02 6.29
C ILE A 75 14.80 4.45 6.82
N LYS A 76 13.68 5.16 6.75
CA LYS A 76 13.54 6.49 7.34
C LYS A 76 13.24 6.36 8.83
N THR A 77 14.12 6.91 9.66
CA THR A 77 14.05 6.83 11.13
C THR A 77 13.83 8.19 11.79
N ASP A 78 13.39 9.20 11.03
CA ASP A 78 13.04 10.50 11.59
C ASP A 78 11.68 10.44 12.29
N PHE A 79 11.40 11.44 13.12
CA PHE A 79 10.20 11.52 13.95
C PHE A 79 8.90 11.28 13.17
N TRP A 80 8.84 11.73 11.92
CA TRP A 80 7.65 11.65 11.07
C TRP A 80 7.42 10.27 10.43
N HIS A 81 8.45 9.42 10.39
CA HIS A 81 8.38 8.08 9.80
C HIS A 81 8.58 6.95 10.83
N LEU A 82 8.65 7.30 12.11
CA LEU A 82 8.62 6.38 13.27
C LEU A 82 7.17 6.03 13.63
N SER A 83 6.49 5.26 12.78
CA SER A 83 5.15 4.73 13.08
C SER A 83 4.98 3.31 12.54
#